data_AF-A0A6M2DZ02-F1
#
_entry.id   AF-A0A6M2DZ02-F1
#
_cell.length_a   1.000
_cell.length_b   1.000
_cell.length_c   1.000
_cell.angle_alpha   90.00
_cell.angle_beta   90.00
_cell.angle_gamma   90.00
#
_symmetry.space_group_name_H-M   'P 1'
#
loop_
_entity.id
_entity.type
_entity.pdbx_description
1 polymer ?
#
loop_
_entity_poly.entity_id
_entity_poly.type
_entity_poly.pdbx_seq_one_letter_code
_entity_poly.pdbx_strand_id
1 'polypeptide(L)'
;MVLCSIFTMLVPVGARLGGWQTVCALRVIQGLSQGFFFPSCHAILAQWAPPVERGRLATYAYGGSQFGTVLAMPLSGLLASSSMGWPSIFYFIGGIGIVWSVLWFFLGSNSPAACSRISEEEKAYIQNSLGQSLKNDEVISYKI
;
A
#
# COMPACT_ATOMS: atom_id res chain seq x y z
N MET A 1 0.88 4.44 -5.19
CA MET A 1 -0.58 4.63 -4.98
C MET A 1 -1.12 5.74 -5.87
N VAL A 2 -0.60 6.97 -5.79
CA VAL A 2 -0.97 8.12 -6.67
C VAL A 2 -1.18 7.75 -8.14
N LEU A 3 -0.17 7.13 -8.77
CA LEU A 3 -0.20 6.83 -10.20
C LEU A 3 -1.38 5.89 -10.56
N CYS A 4 -1.55 4.81 -9.80
CA CYS A 4 -2.68 3.89 -9.96
C CYS A 4 -4.02 4.61 -9.77
N SER A 5 -4.14 5.49 -8.75
CA SER A 5 -5.36 6.26 -8.50
C SER A 5 -5.72 7.23 -9.62
N ILE A 6 -4.75 7.93 -10.20
CA ILE A 6 -4.95 8.81 -11.36
C ILE A 6 -5.48 7.99 -12.54
N PHE A 7 -4.83 6.87 -12.86
CA PHE A 7 -5.28 6.01 -13.95
C PHE A 7 -6.67 5.41 -13.69
N THR A 8 -7.01 5.06 -12.45
CA THR A 8 -8.37 4.64 -12.06
C THR A 8 -9.41 5.72 -12.39
N MET A 9 -9.14 6.98 -12.05
CA MET A 9 -10.06 8.09 -12.36
C MET A 9 -10.16 8.38 -13.85
N LEU A 10 -9.14 8.04 -14.64
CA LEU A 10 -9.17 8.17 -16.09
C LEU A 10 -9.96 7.06 -16.79
N VAL A 11 -10.24 5.93 -16.12
CA VAL A 11 -10.98 4.79 -16.73
C VAL A 11 -12.35 5.19 -17.30
N PRO A 12 -13.22 5.92 -16.56
CA PRO A 12 -14.52 6.33 -17.11
C PRO A 12 -14.41 7.29 -18.30
N VAL A 13 -13.38 8.14 -18.31
CA VAL A 13 -13.12 9.07 -19.42
C VAL A 13 -12.59 8.31 -20.63
N GLY A 14 -11.64 7.39 -20.42
CA GLY A 14 -11.09 6.52 -21.46
C GLY A 14 -12.14 5.62 -22.09
N ALA A 15 -13.07 5.10 -21.31
CA ALA A 15 -14.19 4.31 -21.80
C ALA A 15 -15.12 5.09 -22.75
N ARG A 16 -15.29 6.40 -22.51
CA ARG A 16 -16.12 7.28 -23.35
C ARG A 16 -15.42 7.72 -24.64
N LEU A 17 -14.11 8.00 -24.57
CA LEU A 17 -13.36 8.59 -25.69
C LEU A 17 -12.75 7.55 -26.63
N GLY A 18 -12.25 6.43 -26.12
CA GLY A 18 -11.53 5.42 -26.90
C GLY A 18 -12.02 3.99 -26.70
N GLY A 19 -13.21 3.84 -26.10
CA GLY A 19 -13.89 2.55 -25.95
C GLY A 19 -13.06 1.54 -25.15
N TRP A 20 -13.13 0.28 -25.57
CA TRP A 20 -12.51 -0.85 -24.86
C TRP A 20 -10.98 -0.83 -24.93
N GLN A 21 -10.39 -0.34 -26.02
CA GLN A 21 -8.93 -0.35 -26.24
C GLN A 21 -8.22 0.54 -25.23
N THR A 22 -8.74 1.76 -25.00
CA THR A 22 -8.18 2.68 -24.01
C THR A 22 -8.34 2.15 -22.59
N VAL A 23 -9.47 1.50 -22.27
CA VAL A 23 -9.66 0.86 -20.97
C VAL A 23 -8.65 -0.27 -20.76
N CYS A 24 -8.40 -1.11 -21.77
CA CYS A 24 -7.38 -2.15 -21.71
C CYS A 24 -5.99 -1.56 -21.46
N ALA A 25 -5.60 -0.51 -22.18
CA ALA A 25 -4.32 0.16 -21.98
C ALA A 25 -4.17 0.71 -20.54
N LEU A 26 -5.20 1.41 -20.04
CA LEU A 26 -5.22 1.93 -18.67
C LEU A 26 -5.09 0.81 -17.63
N ARG A 27 -5.76 -0.33 -17.84
CA ARG A 27 -5.69 -1.49 -16.94
C ARG A 27 -4.31 -2.13 -16.91
N VAL A 28 -3.62 -2.22 -18.05
CA VAL A 28 -2.24 -2.71 -18.10
C VAL A 28 -1.32 -1.81 -17.27
N ILE A 29 -1.43 -0.49 -17.43
CA ILE A 29 -0.62 0.48 -16.68
C ILE A 29 -0.91 0.40 -15.18
N GLN A 30 -2.17 0.27 -14.79
CA GLN A 30 -2.56 0.08 -13.39
C GLN A 30 -1.95 -1.21 -12.81
N GLY A 31 -2.01 -2.32 -13.55
CA GLY A 31 -1.44 -3.60 -13.13
C GLY A 31 0.07 -3.53 -12.92
N LEU A 32 0.80 -2.93 -13.88
CA LEU A 32 2.25 -2.70 -13.75
C LEU A 32 2.59 -1.88 -12.51
N SER A 33 1.81 -0.83 -12.24
CA SER A 33 2.01 0.04 -11.09
C SER A 33 1.74 -0.67 -9.75
N GLN A 34 0.77 -1.58 -9.72
CA GLN A 34 0.40 -2.31 -8.52
C GLN A 34 1.40 -3.44 -8.18
N GLY A 35 2.14 -3.96 -9.18
CA GLY A 35 3.17 -4.99 -8.97
C GLY A 35 4.27 -4.57 -7.98
N PHE A 36 4.61 -3.29 -7.93
CA PHE A 36 5.62 -2.76 -7.01
C PHE A 36 5.12 -2.58 -5.56
N PHE A 37 3.82 -2.70 -5.32
CA PHE A 37 3.24 -2.41 -4.01
C PHE A 37 3.69 -3.40 -2.93
N PHE A 38 3.51 -4.69 -3.17
CA PHE A 38 3.89 -5.74 -2.22
C PHE A 38 5.38 -5.74 -1.83
N PRO A 39 6.35 -5.71 -2.76
CA PRO A 39 7.77 -5.67 -2.38
C PRO A 39 8.11 -4.40 -1.59
N SER A 40 7.50 -3.25 -1.92
CA SER A 40 7.70 -2.00 -1.18
C SER A 40 7.16 -2.10 0.24
N CYS A 41 5.97 -2.66 0.43
CA CYS A 41 5.40 -2.91 1.76
C CYS A 41 6.28 -3.86 2.59
N HIS A 42 6.78 -4.94 1.98
CA HIS A 42 7.70 -5.86 2.65
C HIS A 42 9.01 -5.18 3.04
N ALA A 43 9.58 -4.32 2.19
CA ALA A 43 10.80 -3.58 2.50
C ALA A 43 10.61 -2.62 3.68
N ILE A 44 9.50 -1.88 3.71
CA ILE A 44 9.17 -0.99 4.84
C ILE A 44 8.98 -1.83 6.11
N LEU A 45 8.20 -2.91 6.04
CA LEU A 45 7.98 -3.78 7.20
C LEU A 45 9.29 -4.40 7.71
N ALA A 46 10.21 -4.77 6.83
CA ALA A 46 11.50 -5.34 7.24
C ALA A 46 12.36 -4.33 8.02
N GLN A 47 12.30 -3.04 7.66
CA GLN A 47 13.07 -1.98 8.32
C GLN A 47 12.43 -1.45 9.60
N TRP A 48 11.10 -1.49 9.69
CA TRP A 48 10.35 -0.92 10.80
C TRP A 48 9.87 -1.94 11.84
N ALA A 49 9.71 -3.21 11.46
CA ALA A 49 9.22 -4.24 12.38
C ALA A 49 10.37 -5.06 13.00
N PRO A 50 10.45 -5.13 14.35
CA PRO A 50 11.31 -6.07 15.05
C PRO A 50 11.02 -7.51 14.61
N PRO A 51 12.03 -8.40 14.49
CA PRO A 51 11.85 -9.76 14.00
C PRO A 51 10.76 -10.56 14.75
N VAL A 52 10.65 -10.35 16.06
CA VAL A 52 9.69 -11.04 16.94
C VAL A 52 8.25 -10.60 16.65
N GLU A 53 8.03 -9.33 16.29
CA GLU A 53 6.69 -8.75 16.10
C GLU A 53 6.28 -8.59 14.63
N ARG A 54 7.24 -8.80 13.71
CA ARG A 54 7.05 -8.65 12.26
C ARG A 54 5.87 -9.45 11.73
N GLY A 55 5.63 -10.66 12.23
CA GLY A 55 4.47 -11.47 11.85
C GLY A 55 3.12 -10.85 12.23
N ARG A 56 3.04 -10.22 13.41
CA ARG A 56 1.82 -9.54 13.88
C ARG A 56 1.55 -8.29 13.07
N LEU A 57 2.58 -7.46 12.87
CA LEU A 57 2.49 -6.25 12.05
C LEU A 57 2.15 -6.55 10.59
N ALA A 58 2.74 -7.61 10.01
CA ALA A 58 2.37 -8.13 8.69
C ALA A 58 0.87 -8.49 8.64
N THR A 59 0.40 -9.24 9.64
CA THR A 59 -0.99 -9.69 9.69
C THR A 59 -1.97 -8.52 9.73
N TYR A 60 -1.69 -7.48 10.51
CA TYR A 60 -2.50 -6.27 10.52
C TYR A 60 -2.49 -5.55 9.16
N ALA A 61 -1.31 -5.41 8.53
CA ALA A 61 -1.18 -4.77 7.22
C ALA A 61 -1.94 -5.52 6.11
N TYR A 62 -1.76 -6.84 6.02
CA TYR A 62 -2.43 -7.66 4.99
C TYR A 62 -3.91 -7.91 5.30
N GLY A 63 -4.28 -7.99 6.58
CA GLY A 63 -5.68 -8.09 7.01
C GLY A 63 -6.51 -6.88 6.56
N GLY A 64 -5.91 -5.68 6.58
CA GLY A 64 -6.52 -4.47 6.06
C GLY A 64 -6.91 -4.56 4.57
N SER A 65 -6.14 -5.28 3.76
CA SER A 65 -6.47 -5.49 2.34
C SER A 65 -7.76 -6.29 2.16
N GLN A 66 -7.99 -7.32 2.98
CA GLN A 66 -9.20 -8.13 2.90
C GLN A 66 -10.41 -7.36 3.42
N PHE A 67 -10.22 -6.64 4.53
CA PHE A 67 -11.24 -5.76 5.07
C PHE A 67 -11.68 -4.68 4.06
N GLY A 68 -10.71 -4.06 3.37
CA GLY A 68 -10.98 -3.09 2.30
C GLY A 68 -11.83 -3.69 1.17
N THR A 69 -11.54 -4.91 0.75
CA THR A 69 -12.35 -5.62 -0.27
C THR A 69 -13.79 -5.85 0.19
N VAL A 70 -13.98 -6.28 1.44
CA VAL A 70 -15.31 -6.51 2.03
C VAL A 70 -16.13 -5.22 2.06
N LEU A 71 -15.51 -4.07 2.36
CA LEU A 71 -16.18 -2.78 2.33
C LEU A 71 -16.40 -2.26 0.91
N ALA A 72 -15.45 -2.47 0.01
CA ALA A 72 -15.50 -1.95 -1.35
C ALA A 72 -16.66 -2.55 -2.17
N MET A 73 -17.00 -3.83 -1.97
CA MET A 73 -18.09 -4.49 -2.69
C MET A 73 -19.46 -3.80 -2.49
N PRO A 74 -20.00 -3.66 -1.26
CA PRO A 74 -21.28 -2.99 -1.03
C PRO A 74 -21.22 -1.50 -1.39
N LEU A 75 -20.10 -0.81 -1.10
CA LEU A 75 -19.93 0.59 -1.52
C LEU A 75 -20.03 0.73 -3.04
N SER A 76 -19.42 -0.17 -3.80
CA SER A 76 -19.49 -0.14 -5.26
C SER A 76 -20.92 -0.33 -5.75
N GLY A 77 -21.71 -1.20 -5.12
CA GLY A 77 -23.13 -1.38 -5.44
C GLY A 77 -23.97 -0.12 -5.16
N LEU A 78 -23.73 0.55 -4.03
CA LEU A 78 -24.41 1.80 -3.67
C LEU A 78 -24.03 2.94 -4.63
N LEU A 79 -22.74 3.07 -4.93
CA LEU A 79 -22.22 4.10 -5.83
C LEU A 79 -22.70 3.87 -7.27
N ALA A 80 -22.73 2.63 -7.74
CA ALA A 80 -23.24 2.28 -9.07
C ALA A 80 -24.73 2.64 -9.24
N SER A 81 -25.51 2.59 -8.16
CA SER A 81 -26.94 2.96 -8.15
C SER A 81 -27.18 4.48 -8.10
N SER A 82 -26.14 5.29 -7.89
CA SER A 82 -26.25 6.75 -7.87
C SER A 82 -26.53 7.34 -9.26
N SER A 83 -26.95 8.60 -9.33
CA SER A 83 -27.23 9.32 -10.58
C SER A 83 -26.05 9.37 -11.55
N MET A 84 -24.82 9.19 -11.05
CA MET A 84 -23.60 9.17 -11.86
C MET A 84 -23.28 7.78 -12.41
N GLY A 85 -23.93 6.71 -11.94
CA GLY A 85 -23.74 5.34 -12.38
C GLY A 85 -22.39 4.75 -11.97
N TRP A 86 -21.89 3.79 -12.75
CA TRP A 86 -20.61 3.11 -12.51
C TRP A 86 -19.34 4.00 -12.48
N PRO A 87 -19.23 5.14 -13.21
CA PRO A 87 -18.07 6.04 -13.12
C PRO A 87 -17.80 6.56 -11.71
N SER A 88 -18.83 6.72 -10.88
CA SER A 88 -18.70 7.22 -9.51
C SER A 88 -17.77 6.37 -8.64
N ILE A 89 -17.77 5.06 -8.86
CA ILE A 89 -16.91 4.10 -8.14
C ILE A 89 -15.43 4.43 -8.39
N PHE A 90 -15.08 4.69 -9.64
CA PHE A 90 -13.71 4.98 -10.06
C PHE A 90 -13.21 6.32 -9.50
N TYR A 91 -14.08 7.34 -9.48
CA TYR A 91 -13.74 8.63 -8.87
C TYR A 91 -13.63 8.54 -7.35
N PHE A 92 -14.52 7.81 -6.69
CA PHE A 92 -14.51 7.67 -5.24
C PHE A 92 -13.28 6.90 -4.75
N ILE A 93 -13.02 5.71 -5.31
CA ILE A 93 -11.87 4.88 -4.93
C ILE A 93 -10.55 5.54 -5.37
N GLY A 94 -10.54 6.17 -6.54
CA GLY A 94 -9.40 6.96 -7.00
C GLY A 94 -9.08 8.12 -6.04
N GLY A 95 -10.10 8.87 -5.63
CA GLY A 95 -9.98 9.97 -4.68
C GLY A 95 -9.44 9.52 -3.32
N ILE A 96 -9.97 8.45 -2.74
CA ILE A 96 -9.47 7.86 -1.50
C ILE A 96 -7.98 7.51 -1.63
N GLY A 97 -7.57 6.89 -2.74
CA GLY A 97 -6.16 6.54 -2.96
C GLY A 97 -5.23 7.75 -3.10
N ILE A 98 -5.71 8.88 -3.65
CA ILE A 98 -4.96 10.14 -3.69
C ILE A 98 -4.83 10.72 -2.28
N VAL A 99 -5.94 10.84 -1.54
CA VAL A 99 -5.93 11.34 -0.16
C VAL A 99 -4.99 10.51 0.71
N TRP A 100 -5.05 9.18 0.60
CA TRP A 100 -4.15 8.27 1.30
C TRP A 100 -2.69 8.49 0.91
N SER A 101 -2.41 8.72 -0.38
CA SER A 101 -1.05 9.01 -0.83
C SER A 101 -0.52 10.32 -0.30
N VAL A 102 -1.36 11.36 -0.19
CA VAL A 102 -0.99 12.65 0.40
C VAL A 102 -0.71 12.48 1.90
N LEU A 103 -1.57 11.75 2.62
CA LEU A 103 -1.31 11.41 4.02
C LEU A 103 0.02 10.66 4.17
N TRP A 104 0.27 9.66 3.33
CA TRP A 104 1.54 8.93 3.35
C TRP A 104 2.74 9.80 2.97
N PHE A 105 2.58 10.80 2.10
CA PHE A 105 3.65 11.74 1.78
C PHE A 105 4.05 12.62 2.98
N PHE A 106 3.10 12.97 3.84
CA PHE A 106 3.37 13.76 5.06
C PHE A 106 3.74 12.94 6.29
N LEU A 107 3.22 11.71 6.41
CA LEU A 107 3.43 10.84 7.57
C LEU A 107 4.47 9.75 7.35
N GLY A 108 4.67 9.30 6.11
CA GLY A 108 5.56 8.20 5.77
C GLY A 108 7.02 8.61 5.83
N SER A 109 7.81 7.89 6.64
CA SER A 109 9.27 7.98 6.61
C SER A 109 9.85 6.68 6.08
N ASN A 110 10.78 6.79 5.12
CA ASN A 110 11.42 5.62 4.50
C ASN A 110 12.37 4.88 5.45
N SER A 111 12.76 5.48 6.58
CA SER A 111 13.62 4.85 7.58
C SER A 111 13.28 5.35 8.98
N PRO A 112 13.34 4.50 10.01
CA PRO A 112 13.21 4.95 11.39
C PRO A 112 14.31 5.96 11.78
N ALA A 113 15.45 5.97 11.09
CA ALA A 113 16.50 6.97 11.29
C ALA A 113 16.16 8.36 10.71
N ALA A 114 15.33 8.42 9.67
CA ALA A 114 14.87 9.65 9.03
C ALA A 114 13.56 10.19 9.63
N CYS A 115 12.95 9.43 10.55
CA CYS A 115 11.70 9.83 11.19
C CYS A 115 12.02 10.72 12.41
N SER A 116 11.77 12.02 12.31
CA SER A 116 11.90 12.94 13.47
C SER A 116 10.77 12.76 14.52
N ARG A 117 9.76 11.93 14.23
CA ARG A 117 8.57 11.72 15.08
C ARG A 117 8.61 10.45 15.91
N ILE A 118 9.63 9.61 15.76
CA ILE A 118 9.78 8.40 16.57
C ILE A 118 10.42 8.74 17.92
N SER A 119 9.97 8.09 19.00
CA SER A 119 10.63 8.21 20.29
C SER A 119 12.05 7.64 20.21
N GLU A 120 13.00 8.27 20.91
CA GLU A 120 14.39 7.80 20.99
C GLU A 120 14.47 6.37 21.55
N GLU A 121 13.57 6.04 22.50
CA GLU A 121 13.43 4.71 23.09
C GLU A 121 13.00 3.66 22.05
N GLU A 122 12.01 3.99 21.22
CA GLU A 122 11.48 3.09 20.20
C GLU A 122 12.50 2.89 19.06
N LYS A 123 13.21 3.95 18.67
CA LYS A 123 14.30 3.88 17.70
C LYS A 123 15.42 2.97 18.19
N ALA A 124 15.85 3.12 19.45
CA ALA A 124 16.87 2.27 20.05
C ALA A 124 16.43 0.81 20.12
N TYR A 125 15.16 0.54 20.49
CA TYR A 125 14.59 -0.80 20.55
C TYR A 125 14.59 -1.50 19.18
N ILE A 126 14.16 -0.80 18.12
CA ILE A 126 14.15 -1.32 16.75
C ILE A 126 15.58 -1.62 16.29
N GLN A 127 16.51 -0.67 16.43
CA GLN A 127 17.91 -0.84 16.00
C GLN A 127 18.61 -1.99 16.72
N ASN A 128 18.45 -2.11 18.04
CA ASN A 128 19.03 -3.20 18.82
C ASN A 128 18.45 -4.56 18.42
N SER A 129 17.13 -4.65 18.21
CA SER A 129 16.46 -5.89 17.82
C SER A 129 16.86 -6.37 16.42
N LEU A 130 17.05 -5.44 15.48
CA LEU A 130 17.56 -5.73 14.13
C LEU A 130 19.02 -6.21 14.15
N GLY A 131 19.89 -5.52 14.92
CA GLY A 131 21.31 -5.89 15.04
C GLY A 131 21.51 -7.27 15.68
N GLN A 132 20.68 -7.63 16.66
CA GLN A 132 20.74 -8.95 17.30
C GLN A 132 20.26 -10.08 16.39
N SER A 133 19.30 -9.83 15.49
CA SER A 133 18.86 -10.79 14.47
C SER A 133 19.98 -11.13 13.49
N LEU A 134 20.66 -10.11 12.94
CA LEU A 134 21.75 -10.29 11.97
C LEU A 134 22.90 -11.11 12.56
N LYS A 135 23.25 -10.84 13.83
CA LYS A 135 24.29 -11.57 14.55
C LYS A 135 23.91 -13.04 14.77
N ASN A 136 22.63 -13.33 14.98
CA ASN A 136 22.15 -14.71 15.14
C ASN A 136 22.17 -15.47 13.81
N ASP A 137 21.79 -14.83 12.71
CA ASP A 137 21.81 -15.42 11.37
C ASP A 137 23.24 -15.74 10.91
N GLU A 138 24.21 -14.85 11.17
CA GLU A 138 25.64 -15.13 10.92
C GLU A 138 26.14 -16.33 11.72
N VAL A 139 25.82 -16.42 13.02
CA VAL A 139 26.24 -17.54 13.87
C VAL A 139 25.65 -18.87 13.40
N ILE A 140 24.43 -18.87 12.88
CA ILE A 140 23.80 -20.08 12.31
C ILE A 140 24.48 -20.47 10.98
N SER A 141 24.79 -19.50 10.12
CA SER A 141 25.48 -19.75 8.84
C SER A 141 26.89 -20.33 9.01
N TYR A 142 27.56 -20.08 10.14
CA TYR A 142 28.88 -20.64 10.45
C TYR A 142 28.82 -22.03 11.09
N LYS A 143 27.63 -22.49 11.50
CA LYS A 143 27.43 -23.80 12.14
C LYS A 143 26.94 -24.89 11.16
N ILE A 144 26.68 -24.52 9.90
CA ILE A 144 26.27 -25.41 8.80
C ILE A 144 27.50 -25.66 7.92
#